data_AF-A0AAN6ZNE6-F1
#
_entry.id   AF-A0AAN6ZNE6-F1
#
_cell.length_a   1.000
_cell.length_b   1.000
_cell.length_c   1.000
_cell.angle_alpha   90.00
_cell.angle_beta   90.00
_cell.angle_gamma   90.00
#
_symmetry.space_group_name_H-M   'P 1'
#
loop_
_entity.id
_entity.type
_entity.pdbx_description
1 polymer ?
#
loop_
_entity_poly.entity_id
_entity_poly.type
_entity_poly.pdbx_seq_one_letter_code
_entity_poly.pdbx_strand_id
1 'polypeptide(L)'
;VVSEPVQFCPSGGNGLCYSIAVPTSSANAGSGNIYFQLKAPTSFQWVALGTGSSMAGSNIFLMYQDGKGNLTLSPRTGVAHTEPKFDTSDTAARLTLLAGSGVSSDGETMTANVVCSNCQSWSGGEMSLASTSAGWIGAWKAGSSLATTDQAATITYHDDHTQFKVDLTKASVSSDSNPFTTSRNNEGGGGSGSGSGTGSSGGPGGSGGSGGSSPGGVTPTGGFAKPTMLVAHGAIMGLVFVLLYPLGSIVMPLLGRWWLHAAFQTVAFCLMWAGFALGYVTADKFGFLWTQPHAIFGTVVVALLGLQPFLGFVHHQQFIKTRRRGAVSYIHIWWGRLLMALGVINGGLGLKLAKEENGPVIAYGVGAGVVYLAYIGYKTGVFFRDGTSARHSSKESNGGAQMEHGAPHEVNHEKASLVPSYYLLCGWRLMASSGVLSNHVISQPSARKAVAAVSRLAMRNAVPARTFMAPTVSRRADFVQELYLKELKAYKPAPIKETDSVGQVATFSVPKTPKSPEEADLASSLKEYESMAVEVEGQEGAAAGQAAPVVEDWLVEEEEEEAHH
;
A
#
# COMPACT_ATOMS: atom_id res chain seq x y z
N VAL A 1 -35.21 -27.94 28.52
CA VAL A 1 -34.05 -28.86 28.42
C VAL A 1 -33.12 -28.50 29.57
N VAL A 2 -32.44 -29.45 30.19
CA VAL A 2 -31.36 -29.16 31.14
C VAL A 2 -30.05 -29.38 30.42
N SER A 3 -29.08 -28.50 30.63
CA SER A 3 -27.78 -28.54 29.98
C SER A 3 -26.65 -28.15 30.95
N GLU A 4 -25.42 -28.39 30.55
CA GLU A 4 -24.22 -28.05 31.31
C GLU A 4 -23.82 -26.58 31.11
N PRO A 5 -22.95 -26.01 31.98
CA PRO A 5 -22.40 -24.66 31.78
C PRO A 5 -21.65 -24.54 30.46
N VAL A 6 -22.11 -23.64 29.59
CA VAL A 6 -21.50 -23.40 28.27
C VAL A 6 -20.14 -22.73 28.44
N GLN A 7 -19.10 -23.27 27.80
CA GLN A 7 -17.72 -22.78 27.90
C GLN A 7 -17.24 -22.13 26.59
N PHE A 8 -16.49 -21.03 26.72
CA PHE A 8 -15.80 -20.35 25.63
C PHE A 8 -14.38 -19.96 26.05
N CYS A 9 -13.40 -20.30 25.21
CA CYS A 9 -11.99 -19.95 25.42
C CYS A 9 -11.51 -19.16 24.19
N PRO A 10 -11.25 -17.83 24.29
CA PRO A 10 -10.82 -17.04 23.15
C PRO A 10 -9.40 -17.41 22.69
N SER A 11 -9.17 -17.47 21.37
CA SER A 11 -7.90 -17.93 20.79
C SER A 11 -6.67 -17.12 21.22
N GLY A 12 -6.82 -15.80 21.43
CA GLY A 12 -5.75 -14.92 21.95
C GLY A 12 -5.56 -14.98 23.47
N GLY A 13 -6.39 -15.76 24.18
CA GLY A 13 -6.45 -15.84 25.64
C GLY A 13 -5.43 -16.78 26.28
N ASN A 14 -4.69 -17.58 25.50
CA ASN A 14 -3.60 -18.45 26.00
C ASN A 14 -3.94 -19.27 27.26
N GLY A 15 -5.08 -19.98 27.25
CA GLY A 15 -5.56 -20.77 28.40
C GLY A 15 -6.62 -20.07 29.26
N LEU A 16 -6.92 -18.80 28.99
CA LEU A 16 -8.13 -18.13 29.46
C LEU A 16 -9.39 -18.81 28.91
N CYS A 17 -10.33 -19.13 29.81
CA CYS A 17 -11.65 -19.64 29.49
C CYS A 17 -12.72 -19.00 30.39
N TYR A 18 -13.89 -18.77 29.81
CA TYR A 18 -15.12 -18.39 30.50
C TYR A 18 -16.10 -19.56 30.47
N SER A 19 -16.80 -19.86 31.58
CA SER A 19 -18.00 -20.72 31.56
C SER A 19 -19.20 -19.93 32.07
N ILE A 20 -20.39 -20.13 31.51
CA ILE A 20 -21.63 -19.43 31.89
C ILE A 20 -22.74 -20.46 32.12
N ALA A 21 -23.57 -20.24 33.14
CA ALA A 21 -24.74 -21.05 33.47
C ALA A 21 -25.87 -20.20 34.07
N VAL A 22 -27.12 -20.53 33.72
CA VAL A 22 -28.32 -19.85 34.20
C VAL A 22 -29.26 -20.88 34.82
N PRO A 23 -29.72 -20.74 36.07
CA PRO A 23 -30.73 -21.63 36.63
C PRO A 23 -32.03 -21.55 35.83
N THR A 24 -32.68 -22.69 35.56
CA THR A 24 -33.97 -22.72 34.87
C THR A 24 -35.05 -21.93 35.61
N SER A 25 -34.96 -21.81 36.93
CA SER A 25 -35.78 -20.90 37.75
C SER A 25 -35.60 -19.44 37.33
N SER A 26 -34.36 -18.95 37.27
CA SER A 26 -34.03 -17.55 36.94
C SER A 26 -34.29 -17.22 35.47
N ALA A 27 -34.04 -18.17 34.56
CA ALA A 27 -34.41 -18.02 33.15
C ALA A 27 -35.95 -17.87 32.98
N ASN A 28 -36.75 -18.69 33.66
CA ASN A 28 -38.21 -18.63 33.60
C ASN A 28 -38.79 -17.38 34.31
N ALA A 29 -38.15 -16.92 35.38
CA ALA A 29 -38.56 -15.71 36.12
C ALA A 29 -38.02 -14.40 35.52
N GLY A 30 -37.20 -14.48 34.45
CA GLY A 30 -36.52 -13.33 33.84
C GLY A 30 -35.53 -12.60 34.76
N SER A 31 -35.26 -13.13 35.96
CA SER A 31 -34.57 -12.45 37.05
C SER A 31 -34.02 -13.45 38.08
N GLY A 32 -33.01 -13.03 38.84
CA GLY A 32 -32.35 -13.86 39.86
C GLY A 32 -30.89 -14.15 39.50
N ASN A 33 -30.41 -15.32 39.92
CA ASN A 33 -29.00 -15.66 39.82
C ASN A 33 -28.55 -15.99 38.39
N ILE A 34 -27.35 -15.53 38.04
CA ILE A 34 -26.54 -16.06 36.94
C ILE A 34 -25.19 -16.50 37.49
N TYR A 35 -24.71 -17.65 37.02
CA TYR A 35 -23.43 -18.22 37.41
C TYR A 35 -22.42 -18.09 36.27
N PHE A 36 -21.21 -17.66 36.57
CA PHE A 36 -20.12 -17.64 35.60
C PHE A 36 -18.77 -17.97 36.24
N GLN A 37 -17.89 -18.58 35.47
CA GLN A 37 -16.51 -18.89 35.85
C GLN A 37 -15.56 -18.12 34.95
N LEU A 38 -14.56 -17.46 35.55
CA LEU A 38 -13.36 -16.99 34.87
C LEU A 38 -12.22 -17.90 35.29
N LYS A 39 -11.60 -18.63 34.34
CA LYS A 39 -10.41 -19.45 34.60
C LYS A 39 -9.27 -18.97 33.71
N ALA A 40 -8.12 -18.62 34.28
CA ALA A 40 -7.01 -18.01 33.54
C ALA A 40 -5.64 -18.30 34.20
N PRO A 41 -4.56 -18.39 33.42
CA PRO A 41 -3.19 -18.41 33.96
C PRO A 41 -2.86 -17.20 34.84
N THR A 42 -2.05 -17.41 35.88
CA THR A 42 -1.58 -16.35 36.80
C THR A 42 -0.58 -15.37 36.17
N SER A 43 -0.13 -15.63 34.94
CA SER A 43 0.62 -14.69 34.09
C SER A 43 -0.22 -13.51 33.59
N PHE A 44 -1.54 -13.53 33.80
CA PHE A 44 -2.40 -12.37 33.61
C PHE A 44 -2.46 -11.51 34.88
N GLN A 45 -2.10 -10.23 34.74
CA GLN A 45 -2.22 -9.21 35.77
C GLN A 45 -3.67 -9.01 36.19
N TRP A 46 -4.57 -8.97 35.19
CA TRP A 46 -6.02 -8.91 35.37
C TRP A 46 -6.75 -9.53 34.17
N VAL A 47 -7.96 -10.02 34.42
CA VAL A 47 -8.89 -10.58 33.42
C VAL A 47 -10.30 -10.06 33.70
N ALA A 48 -11.06 -9.71 32.66
CA ALA A 48 -12.45 -9.28 32.77
C ALA A 48 -13.37 -10.13 31.89
N LEU A 49 -14.60 -10.30 32.36
CA LEU A 49 -15.78 -10.75 31.61
C LEU A 49 -16.86 -9.67 31.77
N GLY A 50 -17.79 -9.52 30.83
CA GLY A 50 -18.89 -8.55 31.00
C GLY A 50 -20.09 -8.82 30.08
N THR A 51 -21.25 -8.30 30.47
CA THR A 51 -22.50 -8.39 29.69
C THR A 51 -22.72 -7.10 28.90
N GLY A 52 -23.08 -7.24 27.63
CA GLY A 52 -23.22 -6.16 26.66
C GLY A 52 -22.54 -6.47 25.32
N SER A 53 -22.67 -5.55 24.36
CA SER A 53 -22.07 -5.67 23.01
C SER A 53 -20.77 -4.88 22.83
N SER A 54 -20.45 -3.97 23.76
CA SER A 54 -19.32 -3.05 23.69
C SER A 54 -18.86 -2.65 25.08
N MET A 55 -17.62 -2.19 25.21
CA MET A 55 -17.07 -1.67 26.48
C MET A 55 -17.94 -0.53 27.04
N ALA A 56 -18.29 0.46 26.21
CA ALA A 56 -19.31 1.45 26.55
C ALA A 56 -20.69 0.78 26.67
N GLY A 57 -21.42 1.08 27.75
CA GLY A 57 -22.71 0.49 28.11
C GLY A 57 -22.64 -0.84 28.85
N SER A 58 -21.46 -1.48 28.99
CA SER A 58 -21.36 -2.82 29.60
C SER A 58 -21.25 -2.83 31.13
N ASN A 59 -21.75 -3.92 31.70
CA ASN A 59 -21.50 -4.34 33.08
C ASN A 59 -20.29 -5.29 33.08
N ILE A 60 -19.23 -4.96 33.83
CA ILE A 60 -17.92 -5.59 33.73
C ILE A 60 -17.54 -6.22 35.08
N PHE A 61 -17.13 -7.47 35.04
CA PHE A 61 -16.70 -8.29 36.17
C PHE A 61 -15.18 -8.50 36.05
N LEU A 62 -14.41 -7.70 36.77
CA LEU A 62 -12.95 -7.67 36.71
C LEU A 62 -12.35 -8.54 37.82
N MET A 63 -11.44 -9.44 37.47
CA MET A 63 -10.76 -10.40 38.34
C MET A 63 -9.24 -10.17 38.31
N TYR A 64 -8.61 -10.18 39.49
CA TYR A 64 -7.16 -10.20 39.69
C TYR A 64 -6.81 -10.89 41.02
N GLN A 65 -5.55 -11.23 41.21
CA GLN A 65 -5.08 -11.90 42.43
C GLN A 65 -4.94 -10.91 43.60
N ASP A 66 -5.30 -11.34 44.81
CA ASP A 66 -5.30 -10.50 46.01
C ASP A 66 -3.93 -10.35 46.70
N GLY A 67 -2.93 -11.13 46.25
CA GLY A 67 -1.58 -11.19 46.81
C GLY A 67 -1.40 -12.20 47.95
N LYS A 68 -2.45 -12.93 48.35
CA LYS A 68 -2.48 -13.89 49.47
C LYS A 68 -2.93 -15.30 49.04
N GLY A 69 -3.05 -15.54 47.73
CA GLY A 69 -3.51 -16.80 47.13
C GLY A 69 -5.01 -16.84 46.81
N ASN A 70 -5.74 -15.75 47.05
CA ASN A 70 -7.15 -15.59 46.70
C ASN A 70 -7.31 -14.53 45.58
N LEU A 71 -8.55 -14.21 45.23
CA LEU A 71 -8.89 -13.31 44.12
C LEU A 71 -9.74 -12.13 44.59
N THR A 72 -9.44 -10.98 44.02
CA THR A 72 -10.25 -9.76 44.13
C THR A 72 -11.16 -9.69 42.92
N LEU A 73 -12.46 -9.59 43.17
CA LEU A 73 -13.50 -9.45 42.16
C LEU A 73 -14.12 -8.06 42.26
N SER A 74 -14.12 -7.31 41.16
CA SER A 74 -14.50 -5.91 41.09
C SER A 74 -15.61 -5.71 40.05
N PRO A 75 -16.87 -5.42 40.46
CA PRO A 75 -17.92 -4.97 39.56
C PRO A 75 -17.62 -3.55 39.07
N ARG A 76 -17.67 -3.32 37.76
CA ARG A 76 -17.36 -2.03 37.11
C ARG A 76 -18.34 -1.73 36.00
N THR A 77 -18.65 -0.45 35.80
CA THR A 77 -19.49 0.00 34.68
C THR A 77 -18.63 0.70 33.62
N GLY A 78 -18.77 0.25 32.36
CA GLY A 78 -18.07 0.83 31.22
C GLY A 78 -18.87 1.99 30.62
N VAL A 79 -18.41 3.23 30.83
CA VAL A 79 -19.10 4.43 30.30
C VAL A 79 -18.66 4.76 28.87
N ALA A 80 -17.38 4.57 28.56
CA ALA A 80 -16.76 4.89 27.27
C ALA A 80 -15.55 3.97 27.02
N HIS A 81 -14.70 4.29 26.04
CA HIS A 81 -13.37 3.68 25.89
C HIS A 81 -12.33 4.29 26.86
N THR A 82 -12.73 4.47 28.11
CA THR A 82 -11.92 4.94 29.24
C THR A 82 -11.82 3.82 30.29
N GLU A 83 -10.91 3.95 31.26
CA GLU A 83 -10.77 2.93 32.32
C GLU A 83 -12.09 2.75 33.09
N PRO A 84 -12.70 1.55 33.10
CA PRO A 84 -13.90 1.29 33.90
C PRO A 84 -13.57 1.44 35.38
N LYS A 85 -14.47 2.08 36.12
CA LYS A 85 -14.33 2.28 37.57
C LYS A 85 -15.27 1.36 38.35
N PHE A 86 -14.85 1.05 39.57
CA PHE A 86 -15.63 0.27 40.53
C PHE A 86 -17.00 0.92 40.72
N ASP A 87 -18.07 0.14 40.52
CA ASP A 87 -19.43 0.64 40.55
C ASP A 87 -19.96 0.61 42.00
N THR A 88 -20.25 1.79 42.53
CA THR A 88 -20.80 2.01 43.88
C THR A 88 -22.27 2.43 43.85
N SER A 89 -22.98 2.28 42.72
CA SER A 89 -24.41 2.56 42.62
C SER A 89 -25.26 1.44 43.21
N ASP A 90 -26.52 1.73 43.57
CA ASP A 90 -27.47 0.70 44.02
C ASP A 90 -27.76 -0.37 42.94
N THR A 91 -27.49 -0.02 41.68
CA THR A 91 -27.58 -0.87 40.48
C THR A 91 -26.30 -1.68 40.18
N ALA A 92 -25.24 -1.54 40.98
CA ALA A 92 -23.99 -2.28 40.77
C ALA A 92 -24.20 -3.81 40.81
N ALA A 93 -23.37 -4.55 40.08
CA ALA A 93 -23.44 -6.01 40.03
C ALA A 93 -23.12 -6.64 41.40
N ARG A 94 -24.08 -7.37 41.94
CA ARG A 94 -24.03 -8.05 43.24
C ARG A 94 -23.30 -9.39 43.08
N LEU A 95 -21.99 -9.29 42.90
CA LEU A 95 -21.11 -10.43 42.69
C LEU A 95 -20.78 -11.12 44.03
N THR A 96 -20.66 -12.44 44.03
CA THR A 96 -20.13 -13.22 45.16
C THR A 96 -19.26 -14.35 44.65
N LEU A 97 -18.05 -14.47 45.20
CA LEU A 97 -17.13 -15.58 44.94
C LEU A 97 -17.61 -16.84 45.65
N LEU A 98 -17.63 -17.95 44.91
CA LEU A 98 -18.15 -19.24 45.34
C LEU A 98 -17.00 -20.22 45.65
N ALA A 99 -17.33 -21.34 46.29
CA ALA A 99 -16.39 -22.45 46.49
C ALA A 99 -15.72 -22.90 45.18
N GLY A 100 -14.45 -23.30 45.27
CA GLY A 100 -13.59 -23.57 44.11
C GLY A 100 -12.98 -22.32 43.46
N SER A 101 -13.19 -21.13 44.03
CA SER A 101 -12.45 -19.92 43.65
C SER A 101 -11.10 -19.82 44.37
N GLY A 102 -10.10 -19.21 43.72
CA GLY A 102 -8.78 -18.95 44.27
C GLY A 102 -7.66 -19.07 43.25
N VAL A 103 -6.41 -19.06 43.72
CA VAL A 103 -5.26 -19.54 42.96
C VAL A 103 -5.06 -21.04 43.24
N SER A 104 -4.70 -21.80 42.21
CA SER A 104 -4.41 -23.24 42.29
C SER A 104 -3.13 -23.54 43.08
N SER A 105 -3.01 -24.76 43.61
CA SER A 105 -1.90 -25.18 44.48
C SER A 105 -0.53 -25.24 43.79
N ASP A 106 -0.51 -25.31 42.46
CA ASP A 106 0.68 -25.18 41.61
C ASP A 106 1.08 -23.71 41.35
N GLY A 107 0.18 -22.76 41.64
CA GLY A 107 0.37 -21.33 41.37
C GLY A 107 0.17 -20.92 39.90
N GLU A 108 -0.18 -21.84 39.00
CA GLU A 108 -0.24 -21.58 37.55
C GLU A 108 -1.58 -20.98 37.11
N THR A 109 -2.69 -21.30 37.78
CA THR A 109 -4.05 -20.89 37.38
C THR A 109 -4.82 -20.16 38.48
N MET A 110 -5.44 -19.03 38.15
CA MET A 110 -6.50 -18.41 38.93
C MET A 110 -7.88 -18.78 38.38
N THR A 111 -8.82 -19.12 39.27
CA THR A 111 -10.22 -19.42 38.93
C THR A 111 -11.16 -18.64 39.85
N ALA A 112 -12.08 -17.85 39.30
CA ALA A 112 -13.20 -17.28 40.05
C ALA A 112 -14.50 -17.97 39.60
N ASN A 113 -15.13 -18.69 40.52
CA ASN A 113 -16.51 -19.14 40.38
C ASN A 113 -17.41 -18.05 40.98
N VAL A 114 -18.31 -17.47 40.19
CA VAL A 114 -19.09 -16.29 40.58
C VAL A 114 -20.58 -16.58 40.46
N VAL A 115 -21.35 -16.11 41.45
CA VAL A 115 -22.79 -15.83 41.28
C VAL A 115 -23.00 -14.33 41.21
N CYS A 116 -23.93 -13.89 40.37
CA CYS A 116 -24.47 -12.53 40.40
C CYS A 116 -25.99 -12.58 40.50
N SER A 117 -26.57 -11.88 41.49
CA SER A 117 -28.01 -11.96 41.79
C SER A 117 -28.87 -10.88 41.12
N ASN A 118 -28.26 -9.96 40.35
CA ASN A 118 -28.95 -8.87 39.65
C ASN A 118 -28.41 -8.55 38.25
N CYS A 119 -27.50 -9.37 37.68
CA CYS A 119 -26.83 -9.03 36.42
C CYS A 119 -27.72 -9.06 35.16
N GLN A 120 -29.03 -9.33 35.28
CA GLN A 120 -29.98 -9.16 34.18
C GLN A 120 -30.25 -7.68 33.83
N SER A 121 -29.94 -6.73 34.72
CA SER A 121 -30.13 -5.28 34.49
C SER A 121 -29.10 -4.45 35.26
N TRP A 122 -28.62 -3.37 34.64
CA TRP A 122 -27.65 -2.43 35.21
C TRP A 122 -27.87 -1.03 34.63
N SER A 123 -27.17 -0.02 35.15
CA SER A 123 -27.31 1.39 34.75
C SER A 123 -27.06 1.68 33.25
N GLY A 124 -26.39 0.78 32.54
CA GLY A 124 -26.06 0.90 31.11
C GLY A 124 -26.86 0.00 30.17
N GLY A 125 -27.74 -0.88 30.67
CA GLY A 125 -28.50 -1.81 29.82
C GLY A 125 -29.12 -3.00 30.56
N GLU A 126 -29.62 -3.96 29.79
CA GLU A 126 -30.24 -5.18 30.28
C GLU A 126 -29.87 -6.41 29.45
N MET A 127 -30.07 -7.60 30.01
CA MET A 127 -29.84 -8.89 29.37
C MET A 127 -30.86 -9.91 29.86
N SER A 128 -31.80 -10.31 29.00
CA SER A 128 -32.72 -11.41 29.31
C SER A 128 -31.99 -12.72 29.54
N LEU A 129 -32.22 -13.33 30.71
CA LEU A 129 -31.64 -14.61 31.13
C LEU A 129 -32.06 -15.80 30.25
N ALA A 130 -33.08 -15.64 29.41
CA ALA A 130 -33.54 -16.65 28.43
C ALA A 130 -33.08 -16.35 26.98
N SER A 131 -32.18 -15.38 26.76
CA SER A 131 -31.77 -14.98 25.42
C SER A 131 -30.92 -16.04 24.69
N THR A 132 -31.30 -16.36 23.46
CA THR A 132 -30.53 -17.21 22.54
C THR A 132 -29.33 -16.50 21.89
N SER A 133 -29.14 -15.22 22.17
CA SER A 133 -28.10 -14.36 21.58
C SER A 133 -27.64 -13.29 22.58
N ALA A 134 -27.45 -13.65 23.85
CA ALA A 134 -26.93 -12.74 24.87
C ALA A 134 -25.54 -12.22 24.48
N GLY A 135 -25.32 -10.91 24.53
CA GLY A 135 -24.03 -10.30 24.22
C GLY A 135 -23.07 -10.34 25.41
N TRP A 136 -21.86 -10.85 25.18
CA TRP A 136 -20.78 -10.90 26.16
C TRP A 136 -19.48 -10.35 25.58
N ILE A 137 -18.70 -9.71 26.46
CA ILE A 137 -17.37 -9.21 26.18
C ILE A 137 -16.36 -9.80 27.16
N GLY A 138 -15.10 -9.91 26.73
CA GLY A 138 -13.98 -10.29 27.60
C GLY A 138 -12.73 -9.49 27.25
N ALA A 139 -11.88 -9.22 28.24
CA ALA A 139 -10.62 -8.49 28.05
C ALA A 139 -9.57 -8.95 29.06
N TRP A 140 -8.29 -8.90 28.71
CA TRP A 140 -7.22 -9.39 29.60
C TRP A 140 -5.91 -8.62 29.42
N LYS A 141 -5.09 -8.62 30.47
CA LYS A 141 -3.76 -8.02 30.46
C LYS A 141 -2.71 -8.97 31.03
N ALA A 142 -1.65 -9.23 30.27
CA ALA A 142 -0.49 -9.98 30.71
C ALA A 142 0.43 -9.09 31.58
N GLY A 143 1.05 -9.68 32.59
CA GLY A 143 1.98 -8.97 33.48
C GLY A 143 2.01 -9.52 34.89
N SER A 144 2.77 -8.85 35.77
CA SER A 144 2.78 -9.18 37.20
C SER A 144 1.41 -8.90 37.83
N SER A 145 0.97 -9.82 38.70
CA SER A 145 -0.18 -9.68 39.59
C SER A 145 -0.30 -8.28 40.22
N LEU A 146 -1.52 -7.77 40.33
CA LEU A 146 -1.81 -6.53 41.07
C LEU A 146 -1.67 -6.70 42.60
N ALA A 147 -1.73 -7.94 43.10
CA ALA A 147 -1.51 -8.32 44.50
C ALA A 147 -2.26 -7.43 45.52
N THR A 148 -3.54 -7.13 45.27
CA THR A 148 -4.33 -6.18 46.08
C THR A 148 -5.78 -6.61 46.26
N THR A 149 -6.31 -6.39 47.46
CA THR A 149 -7.73 -6.56 47.82
C THR A 149 -8.61 -5.36 47.44
N ASP A 150 -8.02 -4.25 46.98
CA ASP A 150 -8.77 -3.05 46.60
C ASP A 150 -9.55 -3.28 45.29
N GLN A 151 -10.89 -3.23 45.35
CA GLN A 151 -11.77 -3.34 44.20
C GLN A 151 -11.69 -2.12 43.27
N ALA A 152 -11.28 -0.95 43.78
CA ALA A 152 -11.14 0.29 43.01
C ALA A 152 -9.78 0.43 42.31
N ALA A 153 -8.86 -0.52 42.50
CA ALA A 153 -7.50 -0.49 41.99
C ALA A 153 -7.41 -0.08 40.50
N THR A 154 -6.55 0.91 40.21
CA THR A 154 -6.36 1.44 38.85
C THR A 154 -5.80 0.36 37.92
N ILE A 155 -6.46 0.13 36.78
CA ILE A 155 -5.98 -0.79 35.74
C ILE A 155 -5.49 -0.06 34.49
N THR A 156 -4.49 -0.63 33.83
CA THR A 156 -4.01 -0.18 32.51
C THR A 156 -4.71 -0.94 31.38
N TYR A 157 -4.73 -0.34 30.19
CA TYR A 157 -5.42 -0.87 29.00
C TYR A 157 -5.08 -2.35 28.69
N HIS A 158 -6.09 -3.12 28.29
CA HIS A 158 -5.96 -4.56 27.99
C HIS A 158 -5.01 -4.82 26.83
N ASP A 159 -4.30 -5.95 26.87
CA ASP A 159 -3.47 -6.33 25.73
C ASP A 159 -4.31 -6.92 24.60
N ASP A 160 -5.36 -7.67 24.93
CA ASP A 160 -6.32 -8.18 23.95
C ASP A 160 -7.72 -8.40 24.58
N HIS A 161 -8.70 -8.67 23.73
CA HIS A 161 -10.12 -8.67 24.04
C HIS A 161 -10.93 -9.55 23.07
N THR A 162 -12.16 -9.86 23.45
CA THR A 162 -13.07 -10.69 22.66
C THR A 162 -14.52 -10.21 22.80
N GLN A 163 -15.32 -10.47 21.77
CA GLN A 163 -16.78 -10.33 21.79
C GLN A 163 -17.38 -11.67 21.34
N PHE A 164 -18.43 -12.10 22.02
CA PHE A 164 -19.10 -13.35 21.71
C PHE A 164 -20.58 -13.27 22.11
N LYS A 165 -21.39 -14.13 21.49
CA LYS A 165 -22.79 -14.32 21.81
C LYS A 165 -22.99 -15.68 22.44
N VAL A 166 -23.80 -15.73 23.49
CA VAL A 166 -24.14 -16.96 24.22
C VAL A 166 -25.64 -17.21 24.10
N ASP A 167 -25.98 -18.43 23.72
CA ASP A 167 -27.32 -18.97 23.80
C ASP A 167 -27.58 -19.47 25.23
N LEU A 168 -28.16 -18.62 26.07
CA LEU A 168 -28.39 -18.92 27.48
C LEU A 168 -29.40 -20.07 27.67
N THR A 169 -30.23 -20.38 26.67
CA THR A 169 -31.11 -21.55 26.71
C THR A 169 -30.31 -22.87 26.71
N LYS A 170 -29.13 -22.87 26.07
CA LYS A 170 -28.17 -23.98 26.07
C LYS A 170 -27.20 -23.95 27.27
N ALA A 171 -27.23 -22.90 28.09
CA ALA A 171 -26.50 -22.78 29.34
C ALA A 171 -27.40 -23.00 30.58
N SER A 172 -28.57 -23.63 30.41
CA SER A 172 -29.60 -23.71 31.44
C SER A 172 -29.43 -24.91 32.39
N VAL A 173 -29.12 -24.63 33.65
CA VAL A 173 -28.89 -25.65 34.71
C VAL A 173 -30.14 -25.85 35.57
N SER A 174 -30.37 -27.07 36.05
CA SER A 174 -31.61 -27.46 36.75
C SER A 174 -31.75 -26.91 38.18
N SER A 175 -30.66 -26.47 38.80
CA SER A 175 -30.64 -26.01 40.20
C SER A 175 -29.95 -24.66 40.33
N ASP A 176 -30.47 -23.83 41.24
CA ASP A 176 -29.85 -22.56 41.63
C ASP A 176 -28.73 -22.81 42.65
N SER A 177 -27.59 -23.26 42.13
CA SER A 177 -26.45 -23.77 42.91
C SER A 177 -25.18 -23.72 42.07
N ASN A 178 -24.02 -23.47 42.70
CA ASN A 178 -22.69 -23.40 42.06
C ASN A 178 -22.39 -24.60 41.12
N PRO A 179 -22.47 -24.42 39.78
CA PRO A 179 -22.37 -25.53 38.83
C PRO A 179 -20.93 -25.86 38.42
N PHE A 180 -19.93 -25.27 39.09
CA PHE A 180 -18.51 -25.36 38.75
C PHE A 180 -17.70 -26.24 39.72
N THR A 181 -18.34 -26.89 40.69
CA THR A 181 -17.67 -27.67 41.75
C THR A 181 -17.86 -29.18 41.66
N THR A 182 -18.78 -29.67 40.81
CA THR A 182 -18.77 -31.05 40.36
C THR A 182 -17.54 -31.27 39.48
N SER A 183 -16.72 -32.28 39.78
CA SER A 183 -15.48 -32.57 39.08
C SER A 183 -15.70 -32.81 37.60
N ARG A 184 -15.33 -31.85 36.75
CA ARG A 184 -15.13 -32.08 35.32
C ARG A 184 -13.92 -33.02 35.17
N ASN A 185 -14.17 -34.32 35.04
CA ASN A 185 -13.14 -35.29 34.69
C ASN A 185 -12.62 -34.96 33.29
N ASN A 186 -11.51 -34.24 33.23
CA ASN A 186 -10.84 -33.85 31.98
C ASN A 186 -9.99 -35.01 31.44
N GLU A 187 -10.66 -36.14 31.19
CA GLU A 187 -10.12 -37.26 30.42
C GLU A 187 -10.62 -37.19 28.97
N GLY A 188 -9.80 -37.66 28.02
CA GLY A 188 -10.06 -37.55 26.59
C GLY A 188 -11.20 -38.46 26.09
N GLY A 189 -12.45 -38.07 26.32
CA GLY A 189 -13.64 -38.76 25.82
C GLY A 189 -13.80 -38.66 24.29
N GLY A 190 -13.16 -39.57 23.55
CA GLY A 190 -13.27 -39.69 22.09
C GLY A 190 -14.64 -40.16 21.61
N GLY A 191 -15.66 -39.30 21.69
CA GLY A 191 -17.04 -39.61 21.30
C GLY A 191 -17.24 -39.74 19.78
N SER A 192 -17.05 -40.93 19.23
CA SER A 192 -17.37 -41.25 17.82
C SER A 192 -18.89 -41.31 17.56
N GLY A 193 -19.52 -40.14 17.48
CA GLY A 193 -20.91 -39.99 17.03
C GLY A 193 -21.04 -40.20 15.51
N SER A 194 -21.21 -41.46 15.06
CA SER A 194 -21.43 -41.77 13.65
C SER A 194 -22.84 -41.39 13.21
N GLY A 195 -22.96 -40.24 12.54
CA GLY A 195 -24.24 -39.67 12.07
C GLY A 195 -24.31 -39.61 10.55
N SER A 196 -24.86 -40.65 9.91
CA SER A 196 -25.10 -40.66 8.46
C SER A 196 -26.28 -39.74 8.08
N GLY A 197 -25.98 -38.58 7.50
CA GLY A 197 -26.98 -37.59 7.08
C GLY A 197 -26.72 -37.04 5.68
N THR A 198 -27.25 -37.69 4.65
CA THR A 198 -27.17 -37.21 3.26
C THR A 198 -28.12 -36.04 3.01
N GLY A 199 -27.58 -34.84 2.79
CA GLY A 199 -28.35 -33.66 2.37
C GLY A 199 -27.52 -32.80 1.42
N SER A 200 -27.86 -32.78 0.14
CA SER A 200 -27.09 -32.08 -0.90
C SER A 200 -27.90 -30.93 -1.51
N SER A 201 -27.43 -29.71 -1.32
CA SER A 201 -27.83 -28.52 -2.08
C SER A 201 -26.67 -27.52 -2.11
N GLY A 202 -26.22 -27.15 -3.31
CA GLY A 202 -25.03 -26.30 -3.50
C GLY A 202 -25.36 -24.81 -3.66
N GLY A 203 -24.45 -23.96 -3.20
CA GLY A 203 -24.45 -22.50 -3.43
C GLY A 203 -23.03 -21.94 -3.18
N PRO A 204 -22.46 -21.11 -4.07
CA PRO A 204 -21.04 -20.74 -3.99
C PRO A 204 -20.79 -19.38 -3.28
N GLY A 205 -19.66 -19.28 -2.58
CA GLY A 205 -19.04 -18.01 -2.20
C GLY A 205 -18.74 -17.85 -0.70
N GLY A 206 -17.48 -17.56 -0.37
CA GLY A 206 -17.03 -17.30 1.01
C GLY A 206 -15.81 -18.13 1.40
N SER A 207 -14.61 -17.62 1.14
CA SER A 207 -13.36 -18.23 1.61
C SER A 207 -13.25 -18.10 3.14
N GLY A 208 -13.49 -19.20 3.85
CA GLY A 208 -13.59 -19.21 5.31
C GLY A 208 -12.27 -18.97 6.04
N GLY A 209 -12.29 -18.07 7.03
CA GLY A 209 -11.31 -18.07 8.12
C GLY A 209 -11.62 -19.23 9.08
N SER A 210 -10.58 -19.84 9.66
CA SER A 210 -10.74 -21.06 10.48
C SER A 210 -11.40 -20.75 11.82
N GLY A 211 -12.69 -21.07 11.94
CA GLY A 211 -13.40 -20.99 13.21
C GLY A 211 -12.91 -22.05 14.20
N GLY A 212 -12.40 -21.60 15.36
CA GLY A 212 -12.13 -22.50 16.48
C GLY A 212 -13.42 -23.18 16.95
N SER A 213 -13.33 -24.45 17.33
CA SER A 213 -14.49 -25.28 17.67
C SER A 213 -15.20 -24.82 18.95
N SER A 214 -16.23 -23.97 18.81
CA SER A 214 -17.15 -23.64 19.90
C SER A 214 -17.96 -24.87 20.31
N PRO A 215 -18.05 -25.20 21.62
CA PRO A 215 -19.13 -26.02 22.14
C PRO A 215 -20.51 -25.42 21.82
N GLY A 216 -21.51 -26.29 21.67
CA GLY A 216 -22.85 -25.90 21.21
C GLY A 216 -23.56 -24.92 22.16
N GLY A 217 -23.44 -23.62 21.88
CA GLY A 217 -24.02 -22.57 22.71
C GLY A 217 -23.30 -21.22 22.61
N VAL A 218 -22.04 -21.18 22.17
CA VAL A 218 -21.33 -19.91 21.90
C VAL A 218 -21.15 -19.68 20.41
N THR A 219 -21.59 -18.52 19.94
CA THR A 219 -21.24 -17.95 18.64
C THR A 219 -20.21 -16.84 18.87
N PRO A 220 -18.91 -17.06 18.61
CA PRO A 220 -17.93 -15.99 18.64
C PRO A 220 -18.31 -14.97 17.54
N THR A 221 -18.54 -13.71 17.90
CA THR A 221 -18.79 -12.65 16.91
C THR A 221 -17.51 -12.15 16.25
N GLY A 222 -16.37 -12.75 16.65
CA GLY A 222 -15.03 -12.22 16.42
C GLY A 222 -14.72 -11.06 17.38
N GLY A 223 -13.43 -10.83 17.64
CA GLY A 223 -13.01 -9.45 17.88
C GLY A 223 -13.35 -8.63 16.63
N PHE A 224 -13.72 -7.35 16.81
CA PHE A 224 -14.29 -6.48 15.76
C PHE A 224 -13.77 -6.81 14.36
N ALA A 225 -14.68 -7.15 13.43
CA ALA A 225 -14.34 -7.25 12.01
C ALA A 225 -13.62 -5.95 11.62
N LYS A 226 -12.30 -6.04 11.41
CA LYS A 226 -11.37 -4.89 11.55
C LYS A 226 -11.97 -3.69 10.83
N PRO A 227 -12.33 -2.61 11.56
CA PRO A 227 -13.31 -1.63 11.10
C PRO A 227 -12.91 -1.18 9.70
N THR A 228 -13.80 -1.31 8.70
CA THR A 228 -13.40 -1.46 7.29
C THR A 228 -12.41 -0.39 6.79
N MET A 229 -12.47 0.81 7.37
CA MET A 229 -11.53 1.92 7.22
C MET A 229 -10.06 1.54 7.50
N LEU A 230 -9.76 0.72 8.53
CA LEU A 230 -8.43 0.24 8.91
C LEU A 230 -7.87 -0.76 7.88
N VAL A 231 -8.70 -1.71 7.42
CA VAL A 231 -8.31 -2.67 6.37
C VAL A 231 -8.11 -1.95 5.06
N ALA A 232 -9.00 -1.03 4.69
CA ALA A 232 -8.88 -0.18 3.52
C ALA A 232 -7.64 0.73 3.60
N HIS A 233 -7.36 1.35 4.75
CA HIS A 233 -6.13 2.10 5.00
C HIS A 233 -4.88 1.23 4.75
N GLY A 234 -4.79 0.07 5.40
CA GLY A 234 -3.65 -0.84 5.26
C GLY A 234 -3.47 -1.34 3.83
N ALA A 235 -4.56 -1.72 3.16
CA ALA A 235 -4.53 -2.20 1.77
C ALA A 235 -4.15 -1.09 0.77
N ILE A 236 -4.74 0.10 0.88
CA ILE A 236 -4.46 1.24 -0.01
C ILE A 236 -3.03 1.74 0.21
N MET A 237 -2.61 1.97 1.45
CA MET A 237 -1.25 2.44 1.76
C MET A 237 -0.20 1.37 1.41
N GLY A 238 -0.51 0.09 1.62
CA GLY A 238 0.31 -1.03 1.17
C GLY A 238 0.51 -1.02 -0.35
N LEU A 239 -0.59 -1.01 -1.13
CA LEU A 239 -0.55 -0.93 -2.60
C LEU A 239 0.24 0.30 -3.08
N VAL A 240 -0.01 1.47 -2.49
CA VAL A 240 0.61 2.74 -2.86
C VAL A 240 2.13 2.73 -2.63
N PHE A 241 2.60 2.35 -1.44
CA PHE A 241 4.02 2.38 -1.09
C PHE A 241 4.82 1.18 -1.57
N VAL A 242 4.23 -0.03 -1.60
CA VAL A 242 4.94 -1.25 -2.04
C VAL A 242 4.98 -1.39 -3.56
N LEU A 243 3.93 -1.00 -4.28
CA LEU A 243 3.83 -1.22 -5.74
C LEU A 243 3.81 0.08 -6.54
N LEU A 244 2.89 1.00 -6.25
CA LEU A 244 2.64 2.15 -7.14
C LEU A 244 3.83 3.13 -7.16
N TYR A 245 4.29 3.64 -6.01
CA TYR A 245 5.40 4.60 -6.02
C TYR A 245 6.71 4.04 -6.65
N PRO A 246 7.14 2.80 -6.35
CA PRO A 246 8.25 2.16 -7.08
C PRO A 246 8.03 2.12 -8.59
N LEU A 247 6.91 1.59 -9.07
CA LEU A 247 6.61 1.45 -10.50
C LEU A 247 6.50 2.82 -11.21
N GLY A 248 5.81 3.77 -10.61
CA GLY A 248 5.70 5.14 -11.11
C GLY A 248 7.04 5.86 -11.23
N SER A 249 8.02 5.53 -10.37
CA SER A 249 9.39 6.08 -10.45
C SER A 249 10.29 5.39 -11.50
N ILE A 250 9.83 4.26 -12.07
CA ILE A 250 10.44 3.56 -13.20
C ILE A 250 9.90 4.09 -14.55
N VAL A 251 8.66 4.59 -14.61
CA VAL A 251 8.00 5.09 -15.85
C VAL A 251 8.85 6.09 -16.63
N MET A 252 9.43 7.11 -15.98
CA MET A 252 10.30 8.09 -16.67
C MET A 252 11.54 7.43 -17.29
N PRO A 253 12.38 6.69 -16.54
CA PRO A 253 13.50 5.92 -17.08
C PRO A 253 13.18 4.97 -18.24
N LEU A 254 11.99 4.35 -18.28
CA LEU A 254 11.63 3.42 -19.35
C LEU A 254 11.03 4.10 -20.59
N LEU A 255 10.07 5.01 -20.40
CA LEU A 255 9.22 5.51 -21.49
C LEU A 255 9.56 6.93 -21.93
N GLY A 256 10.39 7.68 -21.19
CA GLY A 256 10.76 9.08 -21.47
C GLY A 256 9.62 10.12 -21.42
N ARG A 257 8.36 9.68 -21.40
CA ARG A 257 7.14 10.49 -21.46
C ARG A 257 6.77 11.08 -20.10
N TRP A 258 7.07 12.36 -19.91
CA TRP A 258 6.79 13.10 -18.66
C TRP A 258 5.33 13.03 -18.22
N TRP A 259 4.39 13.11 -19.16
CA TRP A 259 2.95 13.13 -18.87
C TRP A 259 2.43 11.78 -18.35
N LEU A 260 2.97 10.64 -18.82
CA LEU A 260 2.62 9.31 -18.29
C LEU A 260 3.08 9.16 -16.84
N HIS A 261 4.29 9.63 -16.52
CA HIS A 261 4.78 9.64 -15.16
C HIS A 261 3.96 10.58 -14.26
N ALA A 262 3.66 11.80 -14.73
CA ALA A 262 2.84 12.75 -13.99
C ALA A 262 1.44 12.17 -13.70
N ALA A 263 0.73 11.66 -14.71
CA ALA A 263 -0.59 11.05 -14.54
C ALA A 263 -0.57 9.87 -13.57
N PHE A 264 0.39 8.94 -13.71
CA PHE A 264 0.53 7.81 -12.80
C PHE A 264 0.82 8.25 -11.35
N GLN A 265 1.73 9.21 -11.17
CA GLN A 265 2.09 9.72 -9.85
C GLN A 265 0.93 10.48 -9.20
N THR A 266 0.12 11.22 -9.97
CA THR A 266 -1.10 11.87 -9.47
C THR A 266 -2.10 10.83 -8.95
N VAL A 267 -2.34 9.73 -9.67
CA VAL A 267 -3.21 8.65 -9.19
C VAL A 267 -2.68 8.04 -7.88
N ALA A 268 -1.38 7.72 -7.81
CA ALA A 268 -0.75 7.21 -6.59
C ALA A 268 -0.83 8.21 -5.42
N PHE A 269 -0.67 9.51 -5.68
CA PHE A 269 -0.77 10.58 -4.70
C PHE A 269 -2.20 10.78 -4.18
N CYS A 270 -3.21 10.76 -5.05
CA CYS A 270 -4.62 10.80 -4.62
C CYS A 270 -4.99 9.58 -3.77
N LEU A 271 -4.53 8.38 -4.16
CA LEU A 271 -4.71 7.16 -3.35
C LEU A 271 -3.97 7.23 -2.00
N MET A 272 -2.77 7.82 -1.95
CA MET A 272 -2.06 8.08 -0.69
C MET A 272 -2.87 8.96 0.25
N TRP A 273 -3.45 10.07 -0.24
CA TRP A 273 -4.26 10.96 0.60
C TRP A 273 -5.58 10.33 1.04
N ALA A 274 -6.24 9.54 0.18
CA ALA A 274 -7.40 8.75 0.57
C ALA A 274 -7.05 7.73 1.67
N GLY A 275 -5.97 6.97 1.49
CA GLY A 275 -5.45 6.04 2.50
C GLY A 275 -5.09 6.76 3.80
N PHE A 276 -4.42 7.90 3.73
CA PHE A 276 -4.07 8.70 4.91
C PHE A 276 -5.31 9.22 5.66
N ALA A 277 -6.34 9.70 4.96
CA ALA A 277 -7.59 10.16 5.57
C ALA A 277 -8.32 9.03 6.34
N LEU A 278 -8.39 7.82 5.77
CA LEU A 278 -8.91 6.64 6.45
C LEU A 278 -8.09 6.31 7.72
N GLY A 279 -6.77 6.44 7.64
CA GLY A 279 -5.84 6.24 8.76
C GLY A 279 -6.04 7.29 9.86
N TYR A 280 -6.16 8.57 9.49
CA TYR A 280 -6.41 9.67 10.42
C TYR A 280 -7.72 9.48 11.19
N VAL A 281 -8.84 9.25 10.50
CA VAL A 281 -10.15 9.02 11.13
C VAL A 281 -10.16 7.78 12.02
N THR A 282 -9.34 6.77 11.71
CA THR A 282 -9.20 5.58 12.56
C THR A 282 -8.33 5.86 13.79
N ALA A 283 -7.20 6.55 13.62
CA ALA A 283 -6.29 6.89 14.70
C ALA A 283 -6.87 7.93 15.68
N ASP A 284 -7.72 8.85 15.19
CA ASP A 284 -8.46 9.82 16.00
C ASP A 284 -9.44 9.10 16.95
N LYS A 285 -10.29 8.22 16.41
CA LYS A 285 -11.27 7.41 17.16
C LYS A 285 -10.67 6.53 18.25
N PHE A 286 -9.39 6.15 18.13
CA PHE A 286 -8.68 5.35 19.12
C PHE A 286 -7.67 6.16 19.97
N GLY A 287 -7.55 7.47 19.79
CA GLY A 287 -6.58 8.31 20.53
C GLY A 287 -5.11 8.04 20.18
N PHE A 288 -4.84 7.48 19.00
CA PHE A 288 -3.53 6.99 18.58
C PHE A 288 -2.66 8.02 17.85
N LEU A 289 -3.23 9.12 17.32
CA LEU A 289 -2.55 10.11 16.47
C LEU A 289 -1.18 10.57 17.00
N TRP A 290 -1.11 10.86 18.30
CA TRP A 290 0.08 11.44 18.96
C TRP A 290 0.76 10.50 19.96
N THR A 291 0.30 9.24 20.02
CA THR A 291 0.81 8.23 20.98
C THR A 291 1.45 7.04 20.28
N GLN A 292 1.01 6.68 19.06
CA GLN A 292 1.51 5.52 18.33
C GLN A 292 2.62 5.89 17.32
N PRO A 293 3.80 5.22 17.35
CA PRO A 293 4.90 5.54 16.44
C PRO A 293 4.53 5.49 14.96
N HIS A 294 3.66 4.55 14.55
CA HIS A 294 3.18 4.44 13.18
C HIS A 294 2.34 5.65 12.73
N ALA A 295 1.48 6.19 13.60
CA ALA A 295 0.64 7.34 13.28
C ALA A 295 1.48 8.62 13.15
N ILE A 296 2.39 8.85 14.10
CA ILE A 296 3.30 10.00 14.11
C ILE A 296 4.23 9.95 12.88
N PHE A 297 4.94 8.84 12.69
CA PHE A 297 5.91 8.68 11.61
C PHE A 297 5.24 8.69 10.23
N GLY A 298 4.08 8.03 10.09
CA GLY A 298 3.27 8.05 8.88
C GLY A 298 2.81 9.46 8.50
N THR A 299 2.32 10.24 9.47
CA THR A 299 1.91 11.64 9.26
C THR A 299 3.06 12.50 8.78
N VAL A 300 4.25 12.38 9.38
CA VAL A 300 5.46 13.08 8.93
C VAL A 300 5.85 12.65 7.51
N VAL A 301 5.88 11.35 7.20
CA VAL A 301 6.24 10.87 5.85
C VAL A 301 5.26 11.37 4.79
N VAL A 302 3.93 11.32 5.04
CA VAL A 302 2.91 11.81 4.10
C VAL A 302 3.02 13.33 3.90
N ALA A 303 3.21 14.11 4.96
CA ALA A 303 3.40 15.56 4.87
C ALA A 303 4.64 15.93 4.03
N LEU A 304 5.78 15.26 4.27
CA LEU A 304 7.02 15.48 3.50
C LEU A 304 6.90 15.02 2.03
N LEU A 305 6.08 14.01 1.75
CA LEU A 305 5.75 13.56 0.39
C LEU A 305 4.76 14.52 -0.30
N GLY A 306 3.96 15.28 0.47
CA GLY A 306 3.16 16.40 -0.02
C GLY A 306 3.94 17.44 -0.83
N LEU A 307 5.25 17.60 -0.59
CA LEU A 307 6.12 18.52 -1.35
C LEU A 307 6.57 17.94 -2.71
N GLN A 308 6.38 16.64 -2.98
CA GLN A 308 6.90 16.00 -4.19
C GLN A 308 6.32 16.55 -5.52
N PRO A 309 5.00 16.79 -5.65
CA PRO A 309 4.44 17.38 -6.87
C PRO A 309 5.03 18.75 -7.19
N PHE A 310 5.26 19.59 -6.17
CA PHE A 310 5.89 20.90 -6.34
C PHE A 310 7.35 20.79 -6.81
N LEU A 311 8.16 19.94 -6.16
CA LEU A 311 9.55 19.68 -6.57
C LEU A 311 9.62 19.11 -7.99
N GLY A 312 8.69 18.22 -8.35
CA GLY A 312 8.54 17.65 -9.69
C GLY A 312 8.21 18.69 -10.75
N PHE A 313 7.25 19.59 -10.47
CA PHE A 313 6.88 20.69 -11.37
C PHE A 313 8.03 21.68 -11.58
N VAL A 314 8.67 22.14 -10.51
CA VAL A 314 9.82 23.07 -10.60
C VAL A 314 10.99 22.42 -11.35
N HIS A 315 11.28 21.14 -11.09
CA HIS A 315 12.26 20.39 -11.87
C HIS A 315 11.87 20.29 -13.35
N HIS A 316 10.61 20.00 -13.68
CA HIS A 316 10.15 19.88 -15.07
C HIS A 316 10.27 21.20 -15.83
N GLN A 317 9.83 22.31 -15.22
CA GLN A 317 10.01 23.67 -15.75
C GLN A 317 11.49 23.98 -16.01
N GLN A 318 12.38 23.68 -15.05
CA GLN A 318 13.82 23.88 -15.21
C GLN A 318 14.41 22.99 -16.32
N PHE A 319 13.92 21.76 -16.48
CA PHE A 319 14.38 20.84 -17.52
C PHE A 319 13.92 21.26 -18.92
N ILE A 320 12.71 21.81 -19.08
CA ILE A 320 12.28 22.40 -20.36
C ILE A 320 13.20 23.57 -20.74
N LYS A 321 13.45 24.49 -19.79
CA LYS A 321 14.26 25.70 -20.02
C LYS A 321 15.74 25.42 -20.29
N THR A 322 16.34 24.45 -19.61
CA THR A 322 17.81 24.23 -19.64
C THR A 322 18.25 22.95 -20.35
N ARG A 323 17.32 22.03 -20.66
CA ARG A 323 17.57 20.67 -21.20
C ARG A 323 18.60 19.85 -20.41
N ARG A 324 18.92 20.22 -19.16
CA ARG A 324 19.93 19.62 -18.28
C ARG A 324 19.35 19.37 -16.89
N ARG A 325 19.97 18.48 -16.10
CA ARG A 325 19.56 18.22 -14.70
C ARG A 325 20.15 19.26 -13.75
N GLY A 326 19.33 20.21 -13.28
CA GLY A 326 19.69 21.13 -12.20
C GLY A 326 19.58 20.50 -10.80
N ALA A 327 19.99 21.23 -9.76
CA ALA A 327 20.00 20.75 -8.37
C ALA A 327 18.63 20.20 -7.90
N VAL A 328 17.53 20.88 -8.25
CA VAL A 328 16.14 20.45 -7.93
C VAL A 328 15.82 19.06 -8.48
N SER A 329 16.43 18.66 -9.60
CA SER A 329 16.31 17.30 -10.17
C SER A 329 16.82 16.24 -9.18
N TYR A 330 18.01 16.46 -8.62
CA TYR A 330 18.63 15.54 -7.68
C TYR A 330 17.91 15.53 -6.34
N ILE A 331 17.45 16.70 -5.86
CA ILE A 331 16.64 16.81 -4.63
C ILE A 331 15.34 16.01 -4.80
N HIS A 332 14.53 16.28 -5.83
CA HIS A 332 13.29 15.56 -6.14
C HIS A 332 13.50 14.03 -6.16
N ILE A 333 14.53 13.55 -6.87
CA ILE A 333 14.84 12.13 -7.02
C ILE A 333 15.26 11.47 -5.70
N TRP A 334 16.17 12.09 -4.93
CA TRP A 334 16.67 11.48 -3.68
C TRP A 334 15.69 11.62 -2.51
N TRP A 335 14.99 12.75 -2.41
CA TRP A 335 13.87 12.96 -1.48
C TRP A 335 12.80 11.89 -1.66
N GLY A 336 12.47 11.57 -2.93
CA GLY A 336 11.47 10.55 -3.26
C GLY A 336 11.89 9.15 -2.80
N ARG A 337 13.12 8.74 -3.14
CA ARG A 337 13.67 7.44 -2.71
C ARG A 337 13.72 7.30 -1.19
N LEU A 338 14.10 8.35 -0.48
CA LEU A 338 14.16 8.35 0.98
C LEU A 338 12.75 8.16 1.57
N LEU A 339 11.78 8.99 1.17
CA LEU A 339 10.40 8.89 1.67
C LEU A 339 9.71 7.58 1.27
N MET A 340 10.00 7.03 0.08
CA MET A 340 9.52 5.70 -0.34
C MET A 340 10.04 4.57 0.55
N ALA A 341 11.30 4.64 1.00
CA ALA A 341 11.85 3.65 1.93
C ALA A 341 11.26 3.81 3.35
N LEU A 342 11.17 5.06 3.84
CA LEU A 342 10.56 5.38 5.14
C LEU A 342 9.07 4.97 5.19
N GLY A 343 8.33 5.16 4.10
CA GLY A 343 6.93 4.75 3.98
C GLY A 343 6.70 3.23 4.04
N VAL A 344 7.58 2.43 3.42
CA VAL A 344 7.51 0.96 3.52
C VAL A 344 7.89 0.47 4.92
N ILE A 345 8.88 1.10 5.57
CA ILE A 345 9.19 0.86 6.98
C ILE A 345 7.96 1.20 7.85
N ASN A 346 7.29 2.32 7.58
CA ASN A 346 6.07 2.69 8.29
C ASN A 346 4.91 1.69 8.09
N GLY A 347 4.74 1.15 6.89
CA GLY A 347 3.73 0.10 6.63
C GLY A 347 3.98 -1.16 7.48
N GLY A 348 5.25 -1.55 7.64
CA GLY A 348 5.64 -2.63 8.57
C GLY A 348 5.32 -2.32 10.03
N LEU A 349 5.49 -1.07 10.48
CA LEU A 349 5.06 -0.62 11.80
C LEU A 349 3.52 -0.63 11.96
N GLY A 350 2.78 -0.35 10.89
CA GLY A 350 1.32 -0.40 10.86
C GLY A 350 0.76 -1.81 11.05
N LEU A 351 1.34 -2.80 10.36
CA LEU A 351 0.99 -4.22 10.54
C LEU A 351 1.31 -4.72 11.96
N LYS A 352 2.42 -4.25 12.55
CA LYS A 352 2.76 -4.54 13.95
C LYS A 352 1.76 -3.90 14.93
N LEU A 353 1.31 -2.67 14.66
CA LEU A 353 0.29 -1.98 15.47
C LEU A 353 -1.08 -2.68 15.38
N ALA A 354 -1.45 -3.15 14.19
CA ALA A 354 -2.70 -3.87 13.93
C ALA A 354 -2.73 -5.30 14.50
N LYS A 355 -1.61 -5.77 15.11
CA LYS A 355 -1.43 -7.14 15.62
C LYS A 355 -1.86 -8.21 14.61
N GLU A 356 -1.50 -8.02 13.34
CA GLU A 356 -1.87 -8.97 12.29
C GLU A 356 -1.27 -10.37 12.53
N GLU A 357 -2.02 -11.39 12.11
CA GLU A 357 -1.51 -12.75 12.07
C GLU A 357 -0.29 -12.86 11.15
N ASN A 358 0.49 -13.94 11.29
CA ASN A 358 1.71 -14.15 10.51
C ASN A 358 1.47 -14.09 8.99
N GLY A 359 0.29 -14.46 8.50
CA GLY A 359 -0.06 -14.45 7.07
C GLY A 359 0.09 -13.08 6.39
N PRO A 360 -0.73 -12.06 6.74
CA PRO A 360 -0.61 -10.71 6.19
C PRO A 360 0.78 -10.08 6.38
N VAL A 361 1.44 -10.33 7.51
CA VAL A 361 2.81 -9.83 7.79
C VAL A 361 3.83 -10.42 6.82
N ILE A 362 3.78 -11.74 6.58
CA ILE A 362 4.64 -12.42 5.61
C ILE A 362 4.32 -11.95 4.17
N ALA A 363 3.03 -11.83 3.81
CA ALA A 363 2.62 -11.38 2.49
C ALA A 363 3.14 -9.97 2.16
N TYR A 364 3.03 -9.03 3.11
CA TYR A 364 3.61 -7.70 2.97
C TYR A 364 5.14 -7.73 2.90
N GLY A 365 5.80 -8.47 3.79
CA GLY A 365 7.27 -8.56 3.85
C GLY A 365 7.88 -9.13 2.58
N VAL A 366 7.30 -10.21 2.04
CA VAL A 366 7.72 -10.82 0.77
C VAL A 366 7.43 -9.89 -0.41
N GLY A 367 6.23 -9.30 -0.49
CA GLY A 367 5.88 -8.36 -1.56
C GLY A 367 6.79 -7.13 -1.59
N ALA A 368 7.00 -6.49 -0.45
CA ALA A 368 7.92 -5.36 -0.31
C ALA A 368 9.37 -5.75 -0.66
N GLY A 369 9.85 -6.89 -0.17
CA GLY A 369 11.17 -7.42 -0.48
C GLY A 369 11.38 -7.63 -1.98
N VAL A 370 10.49 -8.37 -2.65
CA VAL A 370 10.58 -8.66 -4.09
C VAL A 370 10.55 -7.38 -4.92
N VAL A 371 9.61 -6.47 -4.66
CA VAL A 371 9.47 -5.24 -5.46
C VAL A 371 10.64 -4.29 -5.25
N TYR A 372 11.14 -4.11 -4.02
CA TYR A 372 12.28 -3.22 -3.76
C TYR A 372 13.61 -3.82 -4.23
N LEU A 373 13.79 -5.14 -4.18
CA LEU A 373 14.94 -5.81 -4.80
C LEU A 373 14.91 -5.65 -6.34
N ALA A 374 13.76 -5.85 -6.98
CA ALA A 374 13.60 -5.62 -8.42
C ALA A 374 13.84 -4.13 -8.79
N TYR A 375 13.35 -3.20 -7.98
CA TYR A 375 13.61 -1.76 -8.14
C TYR A 375 15.11 -1.45 -8.05
N ILE A 376 15.80 -1.90 -7.00
CA ILE A 376 17.24 -1.65 -6.81
C ILE A 376 18.05 -2.31 -7.95
N GLY A 377 17.73 -3.55 -8.33
CA GLY A 377 18.35 -4.27 -9.45
C GLY A 377 18.20 -3.51 -10.78
N TYR A 378 17.00 -3.02 -11.09
CA TYR A 378 16.76 -2.20 -12.28
C TYR A 378 17.56 -0.88 -12.24
N LYS A 379 17.50 -0.12 -11.14
CA LYS A 379 18.17 1.18 -11.03
C LYS A 379 19.70 1.07 -11.06
N THR A 380 20.27 -0.01 -10.53
CA THR A 380 21.71 -0.29 -10.60
C THR A 380 22.12 -0.82 -11.97
N GLY A 381 21.36 -1.75 -12.57
CA GLY A 381 21.63 -2.28 -13.92
C GLY A 381 21.66 -1.21 -15.00
N VAL A 382 20.71 -0.26 -14.99
CA VAL A 382 20.71 0.89 -15.92
C VAL A 382 21.96 1.76 -15.72
N PHE A 383 22.34 2.05 -14.47
CA PHE A 383 23.52 2.86 -14.16
C PHE A 383 24.82 2.22 -14.70
N PHE A 384 24.97 0.89 -14.55
CA PHE A 384 26.13 0.19 -15.11
C PHE A 384 26.13 0.16 -16.64
N ARG A 385 24.98 -0.09 -17.27
CA ARG A 385 24.85 -0.14 -18.74
C ARG A 385 25.23 1.20 -19.38
N ASP A 386 24.66 2.29 -18.88
CA ASP A 386 24.90 3.63 -19.44
C ASP A 386 26.38 4.04 -19.24
N GLY A 387 27.00 3.64 -18.13
CA GLY A 387 28.45 3.79 -17.89
C GLY A 387 29.33 2.97 -18.84
N THR A 388 28.91 1.75 -19.22
CA THR A 388 29.65 0.94 -20.22
C THR A 388 29.59 1.53 -21.62
N SER A 389 28.44 2.06 -22.07
CA SER A 389 28.33 2.71 -23.38
C SER A 389 29.21 3.97 -23.47
N ALA A 390 29.21 4.81 -22.43
CA ALA A 390 30.07 5.99 -22.38
C ALA A 390 31.57 5.64 -22.48
N ARG A 391 31.99 4.56 -21.81
CA ARG A 391 33.38 4.05 -21.85
C ARG A 391 33.76 3.39 -23.17
N HIS A 392 32.79 2.94 -23.97
CA HIS A 392 33.06 2.41 -25.31
C HIS A 392 33.26 3.55 -26.31
N SER A 393 32.33 4.51 -26.34
CA SER A 393 32.38 5.66 -27.25
C SER A 393 33.64 6.53 -27.06
N SER A 394 34.07 6.75 -25.81
CA SER A 394 35.31 7.49 -25.55
C SER A 394 36.57 6.77 -26.03
N LYS A 395 36.54 5.43 -26.11
CA LYS A 395 37.67 4.63 -26.59
C LYS A 395 37.76 4.60 -28.11
N GLU A 396 36.63 4.72 -28.78
CA GLU A 396 36.48 4.77 -30.23
C GLU A 396 36.90 6.16 -30.78
N SER A 397 36.41 7.23 -30.15
CA SER A 397 36.82 8.62 -30.43
C SER A 397 38.35 8.83 -30.30
N ASN A 398 38.95 8.24 -29.26
CA ASN A 398 40.40 8.38 -29.01
C ASN A 398 41.28 7.44 -29.85
N GLY A 399 40.69 6.63 -30.74
CA GLY A 399 41.40 5.76 -31.68
C GLY A 399 41.57 6.34 -33.09
N GLY A 400 40.79 7.36 -33.47
CA GLY A 400 40.82 7.98 -34.80
C GLY A 400 41.83 9.12 -34.98
N ALA A 401 42.49 9.57 -33.91
CA ALA A 401 43.26 10.82 -33.87
C ALA A 401 44.79 10.63 -33.87
N GLN A 402 45.32 9.60 -34.54
CA GLN A 402 46.76 9.26 -34.46
C GLN A 402 47.38 8.81 -35.79
N MET A 403 47.22 9.60 -36.86
CA MET A 403 48.03 9.48 -38.09
C MET A 403 48.33 10.86 -38.73
N GLU A 404 49.15 11.69 -38.09
CA GLU A 404 50.01 12.66 -38.79
C GLU A 404 51.29 12.96 -37.97
N HIS A 405 52.36 13.41 -38.64
CA HIS A 405 53.72 13.54 -38.09
C HIS A 405 54.30 14.92 -38.46
N GLY A 406 54.89 15.67 -37.52
CA GLY A 406 55.66 16.87 -37.92
C GLY A 406 56.14 17.82 -36.82
N ALA A 407 57.32 17.53 -36.25
CA ALA A 407 58.27 18.47 -35.61
C ALA A 407 57.82 19.30 -34.36
N PRO A 408 58.79 19.78 -33.53
CA PRO A 408 58.50 20.61 -32.35
C PRO A 408 58.78 22.11 -32.57
N HIS A 409 58.17 22.97 -31.75
CA HIS A 409 58.71 24.30 -31.49
C HIS A 409 58.46 24.77 -30.05
N GLU A 410 59.40 25.54 -29.52
CA GLU A 410 59.41 26.11 -28.17
C GLU A 410 58.90 27.57 -28.17
N VAL A 411 58.23 28.02 -27.09
CA VAL A 411 58.25 29.36 -26.46
C VAL A 411 57.13 29.49 -25.39
N ASN A 412 57.22 30.51 -24.52
CA ASN A 412 56.57 30.61 -23.20
C ASN A 412 55.22 31.36 -23.14
N HIS A 413 54.45 31.07 -22.08
CA HIS A 413 53.51 31.94 -21.32
C HIS A 413 52.74 33.09 -22.01
N GLU A 414 51.39 33.02 -21.95
CA GLU A 414 50.60 33.83 -20.99
C GLU A 414 49.30 33.07 -20.60
N LYS A 415 48.30 33.71 -19.95
CA LYS A 415 47.31 33.09 -19.04
C LYS A 415 45.90 33.07 -19.63
N ALA A 416 45.18 31.95 -19.47
CA ALA A 416 43.73 31.97 -19.28
C ALA A 416 43.15 30.69 -18.62
N SER A 417 42.66 30.85 -17.39
CA SER A 417 41.39 30.31 -16.87
C SER A 417 41.08 28.79 -16.82
N LEU A 418 40.79 28.33 -15.59
CA LEU A 418 39.79 27.32 -15.17
C LEU A 418 40.02 25.80 -15.38
N VAL A 419 40.57 25.19 -14.31
CA VAL A 419 40.10 23.96 -13.62
C VAL A 419 39.99 22.64 -14.42
N PRO A 420 40.94 21.69 -14.22
CA PRO A 420 40.73 20.27 -14.51
C PRO A 420 39.95 19.54 -13.38
N SER A 421 39.66 18.25 -13.61
CA SER A 421 39.01 17.35 -12.63
C SER A 421 39.78 17.21 -11.31
N TYR A 422 39.11 16.74 -10.24
CA TYR A 422 39.36 15.46 -9.53
C TYR A 422 38.51 15.37 -8.22
N TYR A 423 38.69 14.30 -7.45
CA TYR A 423 38.07 13.97 -6.15
C TYR A 423 36.66 13.37 -6.11
N LEU A 424 36.65 12.08 -6.45
CA LEU A 424 35.97 11.07 -5.62
C LEU A 424 36.45 11.12 -4.15
N LEU A 425 35.62 10.59 -3.24
CA LEU A 425 35.98 10.16 -1.86
C LEU A 425 36.51 11.24 -0.88
N CYS A 426 35.60 12.06 -0.36
CA CYS A 426 35.69 12.52 1.04
C CYS A 426 34.28 12.72 1.64
N GLY A 427 34.09 12.45 2.93
CA GLY A 427 32.76 12.61 3.58
C GLY A 427 32.44 11.76 4.82
N TRP A 428 33.36 10.92 5.32
CA TRP A 428 33.13 10.07 6.51
C TRP A 428 34.29 10.18 7.54
N ARG A 429 34.57 11.40 8.01
CA ARG A 429 35.29 11.70 9.28
C ARG A 429 35.46 13.22 9.48
N LEU A 430 34.67 13.83 10.37
CA LEU A 430 35.03 15.07 11.08
C LEU A 430 33.99 15.43 12.17
N MET A 431 34.09 14.78 13.34
CA MET A 431 33.65 15.32 14.62
C MET A 431 34.42 14.61 15.75
N ALA A 432 35.50 15.25 16.21
CA ALA A 432 36.21 14.89 17.43
C ALA A 432 37.05 16.11 17.89
N SER A 433 37.13 16.32 19.20
CA SER A 433 38.03 17.29 19.86
C SER A 433 37.84 18.78 19.56
N SER A 434 36.85 19.38 20.22
CA SER A 434 37.12 20.56 21.07
C SER A 434 36.59 20.26 22.46
N GLY A 435 37.35 20.58 23.51
CA GLY A 435 36.90 20.45 24.89
C GLY A 435 37.88 21.08 25.87
N VAL A 436 37.36 21.65 26.96
CA VAL A 436 38.11 22.06 28.15
C VAL A 436 37.10 22.31 29.28
N LEU A 437 37.27 21.57 30.40
CA LEU A 437 36.88 21.86 31.80
C LEU A 437 35.39 22.23 32.14
N SER A 438 34.85 21.97 33.34
CA SER A 438 35.49 21.51 34.59
C SER A 438 34.58 20.59 35.45
N ASN A 439 35.22 19.62 36.09
CA ASN A 439 34.92 18.91 37.35
C ASN A 439 33.49 18.94 37.98
N HIS A 440 32.90 17.74 38.11
CA HIS A 440 32.65 17.19 39.45
C HIS A 440 32.78 15.65 39.44
N VAL A 441 32.97 15.02 40.61
CA VAL A 441 33.44 13.63 40.76
C VAL A 441 32.63 12.90 41.83
N ILE A 442 32.23 11.63 41.58
CA ILE A 442 32.16 10.55 42.60
C ILE A 442 31.90 9.17 41.95
N SER A 443 32.67 8.17 42.43
CA SER A 443 32.53 6.70 42.35
C SER A 443 32.45 5.92 41.01
N GLN A 444 33.03 4.72 41.09
CA GLN A 444 33.22 3.66 40.07
C GLN A 444 32.19 2.51 40.27
N PRO A 445 32.23 1.33 39.60
CA PRO A 445 33.14 0.86 38.54
C PRO A 445 32.53 0.14 37.30
N SER A 446 33.23 0.36 36.17
CA SER A 446 33.50 -0.57 35.05
C SER A 446 32.80 -1.95 34.97
N ALA A 447 31.98 -2.12 33.92
CA ALA A 447 31.69 -3.43 33.31
C ALA A 447 31.58 -3.35 31.76
N ARG A 448 32.66 -2.99 31.06
CA ARG A 448 32.69 -2.88 29.57
C ARG A 448 33.94 -3.49 28.91
N LYS A 449 34.12 -4.82 29.04
CA LYS A 449 35.08 -5.61 28.23
C LYS A 449 34.51 -7.00 27.85
N ALA A 450 33.45 -7.05 27.05
CA ALA A 450 32.77 -8.30 26.68
C ALA A 450 32.31 -8.44 25.20
N VAL A 451 32.65 -7.50 24.31
CA VAL A 451 32.21 -7.55 22.88
C VAL A 451 33.38 -7.26 21.93
N ALA A 452 34.37 -8.15 21.91
CA ALA A 452 35.50 -8.07 20.96
C ALA A 452 36.13 -9.44 20.58
N ALA A 453 35.67 -10.56 21.15
CA ALA A 453 36.38 -11.85 21.13
C ALA A 453 35.66 -13.01 20.41
N VAL A 454 34.41 -12.82 19.95
CA VAL A 454 33.61 -13.92 19.36
C VAL A 454 33.79 -14.01 17.83
N SER A 455 34.00 -12.89 17.14
CA SER A 455 34.04 -12.79 15.68
C SER A 455 35.31 -13.34 14.99
N ARG A 456 36.08 -14.21 15.65
CA ARG A 456 37.36 -14.76 15.13
C ARG A 456 37.51 -16.28 15.22
N LEU A 457 36.50 -17.02 15.69
CA LEU A 457 36.55 -18.49 15.81
C LEU A 457 35.56 -19.25 14.89
N ALA A 458 35.02 -18.58 13.88
CA ALA A 458 34.02 -19.15 12.94
C ALA A 458 34.46 -19.17 11.46
N MET A 459 35.76 -18.98 11.17
CA MET A 459 36.33 -19.06 9.82
C MET A 459 37.66 -19.82 9.82
N ARG A 460 37.62 -21.14 10.04
CA ARG A 460 38.84 -21.98 9.94
C ARG A 460 38.69 -23.42 9.45
N ASN A 461 37.49 -23.86 9.05
CA ASN A 461 37.27 -25.14 8.37
C ASN A 461 36.19 -24.98 7.27
N ALA A 462 36.61 -24.55 6.08
CA ALA A 462 35.79 -24.57 4.87
C ALA A 462 36.71 -24.82 3.66
N VAL A 463 36.73 -26.05 3.16
CA VAL A 463 37.55 -26.43 2.00
C VAL A 463 36.86 -25.94 0.72
N PRO A 464 37.52 -25.17 -0.16
CA PRO A 464 36.90 -24.66 -1.39
C PRO A 464 36.82 -25.75 -2.46
N ALA A 465 35.76 -26.56 -2.42
CA ALA A 465 35.43 -27.50 -3.48
C ALA A 465 35.10 -26.74 -4.78
N ARG A 466 35.96 -26.86 -5.80
CA ARG A 466 35.78 -26.22 -7.11
C ARG A 466 34.75 -26.96 -7.97
N THR A 467 33.46 -26.71 -7.75
CA THR A 467 32.40 -27.15 -8.67
C THR A 467 32.37 -26.26 -9.91
N PHE A 468 32.92 -26.75 -11.03
CA PHE A 468 32.68 -26.17 -12.35
C PHE A 468 31.23 -26.45 -12.77
N MET A 469 30.34 -25.46 -12.63
CA MET A 469 29.08 -25.44 -13.36
C MET A 469 29.17 -24.44 -14.51
N ALA A 470 29.23 -24.97 -15.73
CA ALA A 470 29.10 -24.15 -16.93
C ALA A 470 27.65 -23.63 -17.02
N PRO A 471 27.43 -22.31 -17.17
CA PRO A 471 26.09 -21.79 -17.36
C PRO A 471 25.59 -22.17 -18.76
N THR A 472 24.76 -23.21 -18.85
CA THR A 472 24.04 -23.55 -20.09
C THR A 472 23.14 -22.37 -20.45
N VAL A 473 23.54 -21.60 -21.46
CA VAL A 473 22.86 -20.37 -21.87
C VAL A 473 21.52 -20.70 -22.51
N SER A 474 20.47 -20.78 -21.68
CA SER A 474 19.08 -20.81 -22.14
C SER A 474 18.64 -19.41 -22.59
N ARG A 475 19.31 -18.86 -23.61
CA ARG A 475 18.72 -17.82 -24.45
C ARG A 475 17.46 -18.44 -25.06
N ARG A 476 16.28 -18.05 -24.58
CA ARG A 476 15.08 -18.15 -25.41
C ARG A 476 15.36 -17.26 -26.62
N ALA A 477 15.43 -17.87 -27.81
CA ALA A 477 15.47 -17.13 -29.05
C ALA A 477 14.22 -16.25 -29.12
N ASP A 478 14.39 -14.96 -29.47
CA ASP A 478 13.25 -14.13 -29.80
C ASP A 478 12.75 -14.58 -31.18
N PHE A 479 11.59 -15.23 -31.19
CA PHE A 479 11.01 -15.83 -32.39
C PHE A 479 10.80 -14.80 -33.51
N VAL A 480 10.51 -13.55 -33.16
CA VAL A 480 10.35 -12.46 -34.14
C VAL A 480 11.71 -12.10 -34.74
N GLN A 481 12.76 -12.06 -33.92
CA GLN A 481 14.12 -11.77 -34.38
C GLN A 481 14.67 -12.90 -35.27
N GLU A 482 14.45 -14.18 -34.93
CA GLU A 482 14.91 -15.29 -35.77
C GLU A 482 14.10 -15.44 -37.06
N LEU A 483 12.78 -15.18 -37.04
CA LEU A 483 11.98 -15.13 -38.26
C LEU A 483 12.46 -14.01 -39.21
N TYR A 484 12.71 -12.81 -38.67
CA TYR A 484 13.24 -11.67 -39.43
C TYR A 484 14.64 -11.96 -40.01
N LEU A 485 15.55 -12.55 -39.21
CA LEU A 485 16.88 -12.96 -39.67
C LEU A 485 16.85 -14.14 -40.66
N LYS A 486 15.78 -14.95 -40.66
CA LYS A 486 15.56 -16.02 -41.64
C LYS A 486 15.13 -15.45 -42.99
N GLU A 487 14.15 -14.54 -43.01
CA GLU A 487 13.71 -13.88 -44.25
C GLU A 487 14.82 -13.03 -44.88
N LEU A 488 15.59 -12.27 -44.09
CA LEU A 488 16.75 -11.53 -44.57
C LEU A 488 17.86 -12.43 -45.18
N LYS A 489 17.93 -13.71 -44.79
CA LYS A 489 18.87 -14.70 -45.37
C LYS A 489 18.26 -15.48 -46.54
N ALA A 490 16.94 -15.55 -46.64
CA ALA A 490 16.23 -16.15 -47.78
C ALA A 490 16.17 -15.17 -48.97
N TYR A 491 16.13 -13.86 -48.71
CA TYR A 491 16.11 -12.83 -49.73
C TYR A 491 17.41 -12.79 -50.55
N LYS A 492 17.35 -13.35 -51.76
CA LYS A 492 18.32 -13.06 -52.83
C LYS A 492 17.69 -12.02 -53.76
N PRO A 493 18.31 -10.85 -53.98
CA PRO A 493 17.88 -9.95 -55.03
C PRO A 493 18.05 -10.64 -56.39
N ALA A 494 17.13 -10.36 -57.33
CA ALA A 494 17.29 -10.81 -58.71
C ALA A 494 18.53 -10.13 -59.33
N PRO A 495 19.30 -10.83 -60.19
CA PRO A 495 20.44 -10.23 -60.87
C PRO A 495 19.93 -9.16 -61.84
N ILE A 496 20.37 -7.91 -61.62
CA ILE A 496 20.05 -6.76 -62.47
C ILE A 496 20.54 -7.05 -63.89
N LYS A 497 19.67 -6.91 -64.89
CA LYS A 497 20.05 -7.03 -66.29
C LYS A 497 20.30 -5.63 -66.86
N GLU A 498 21.24 -5.52 -67.80
CA GLU A 498 21.53 -4.26 -68.50
C GLU A 498 20.33 -3.71 -69.29
N THR A 499 19.27 -4.51 -69.47
CA THR A 499 18.00 -4.10 -70.06
C THR A 499 17.08 -3.30 -69.12
N ASP A 500 17.23 -3.42 -67.80
CA ASP A 500 16.30 -2.79 -66.83
C ASP A 500 16.42 -1.25 -66.81
N SER A 501 17.58 -0.70 -67.19
CA SER A 501 17.81 0.75 -67.29
C SER A 501 17.14 1.41 -68.51
N VAL A 502 16.70 0.64 -69.51
CA VAL A 502 16.15 1.17 -70.77
C VAL A 502 14.72 1.71 -70.61
N GLY A 503 13.98 1.25 -69.58
CA GLY A 503 12.58 1.65 -69.36
C GLY A 503 12.37 2.91 -68.48
N GLN A 504 13.43 3.52 -67.95
CA GLN A 504 13.35 4.60 -66.95
C GLN A 504 13.95 5.94 -67.40
N VAL A 505 14.57 6.01 -68.58
CA VAL A 505 15.19 7.24 -69.10
C VAL A 505 14.70 7.51 -70.52
N ALA A 506 13.99 8.63 -70.72
CA ALA A 506 13.56 9.05 -72.05
C ALA A 506 14.76 9.52 -72.89
N THR A 507 14.89 9.00 -74.12
CA THR A 507 16.01 9.31 -75.01
C THR A 507 15.97 10.78 -75.44
N PHE A 508 16.92 11.59 -74.95
CA PHE A 508 16.92 13.04 -75.18
C PHE A 508 17.30 13.40 -76.64
N SER A 509 16.30 13.76 -77.44
CA SER A 509 16.50 14.35 -78.76
C SER A 509 16.65 15.87 -78.67
N VAL A 510 17.80 16.41 -79.11
CA VAL A 510 18.03 17.87 -79.15
C VAL A 510 17.01 18.53 -80.10
N PRO A 511 16.26 19.57 -79.68
CA PRO A 511 15.36 20.30 -80.56
C PRO A 511 16.10 20.93 -81.76
N LYS A 512 15.44 20.98 -82.92
CA LYS A 512 15.95 21.77 -84.05
C LYS A 512 15.98 23.25 -83.66
N THR A 513 17.05 23.94 -84.05
CA THR A 513 17.19 25.39 -83.84
C THR A 513 16.00 26.14 -84.46
N PRO A 514 15.34 27.06 -83.73
CA PRO A 514 14.25 27.86 -84.29
C PRO A 514 14.76 28.78 -85.41
N LYS A 515 13.93 29.02 -86.42
CA LYS A 515 14.13 30.12 -87.38
C LYS A 515 13.80 31.45 -86.70
N SER A 516 14.46 32.53 -87.12
CA SER A 516 14.11 33.90 -86.68
C SER A 516 12.71 34.28 -87.20
N PRO A 517 11.85 34.96 -86.41
CA PRO A 517 10.51 35.35 -86.86
C PRO A 517 10.49 36.30 -88.06
N GLU A 518 11.52 37.13 -88.25
CA GLU A 518 11.52 38.24 -89.21
C GLU A 518 11.41 37.82 -90.69
N GLU A 519 11.74 36.56 -91.04
CA GLU A 519 11.53 36.04 -92.40
C GLU A 519 10.06 35.63 -92.67
N ALA A 520 9.22 35.47 -91.64
CA ALA A 520 7.83 35.04 -91.81
C ALA A 520 6.91 36.21 -92.20
N ASP A 521 7.05 37.36 -91.53
CA ASP A 521 6.20 38.54 -91.76
C ASP A 521 6.46 39.23 -93.11
N LEU A 522 7.67 39.09 -93.67
CA LEU A 522 7.98 39.56 -95.01
C LEU A 522 7.27 38.73 -96.11
N ALA A 523 6.94 37.46 -95.83
CA ALA A 523 6.27 36.57 -96.77
C ALA A 523 4.73 36.61 -96.68
N SER A 524 4.17 37.01 -95.52
CA SER A 524 2.74 37.33 -95.38
C SER A 524 2.43 38.70 -96.01
N SER A 525 3.15 39.75 -95.61
CA SER A 525 2.88 41.13 -96.05
C SER A 525 3.00 41.33 -97.57
N LEU A 526 3.97 40.69 -98.23
CA LEU A 526 4.06 40.69 -99.70
C LEU A 526 2.84 40.05 -100.36
N LYS A 527 2.34 38.92 -99.83
CA LYS A 527 1.12 38.27 -100.33
C LYS A 527 -0.13 39.08 -100.07
N GLU A 528 -0.21 39.73 -98.91
CA GLU A 528 -1.33 40.61 -98.58
C GLU A 528 -1.40 41.77 -99.58
N TYR A 529 -0.25 42.41 -99.85
CA TYR A 529 -0.13 43.49 -100.85
C TYR A 529 -0.37 43.03 -102.31
N GLU A 530 0.00 41.79 -102.68
CA GLU A 530 -0.38 41.19 -103.98
C GLU A 530 -1.87 40.81 -104.07
N SER A 531 -2.55 40.62 -102.93
CA SER A 531 -3.95 40.15 -102.89
C SER A 531 -5.00 41.26 -102.79
N MET A 532 -4.61 42.49 -102.42
CA MET A 532 -5.54 43.63 -102.32
C MET A 532 -5.87 44.23 -103.70
N ALA A 533 -6.69 43.50 -104.46
CA ALA A 533 -7.40 44.06 -105.62
C ALA A 533 -8.46 45.09 -105.16
N VAL A 534 -8.67 46.13 -105.96
CA VAL A 534 -9.50 47.31 -105.63
C VAL A 534 -10.82 47.28 -106.39
N GLU A 535 -11.96 47.48 -105.69
CA GLU A 535 -13.29 48.02 -106.11
C GLU A 535 -14.39 47.53 -105.13
N VAL A 536 -15.61 48.09 -104.98
CA VAL A 536 -16.12 49.48 -104.81
C VAL A 536 -17.62 49.40 -104.40
N GLU A 537 -18.09 50.26 -103.46
CA GLU A 537 -19.49 50.62 -103.03
C GLU A 537 -20.71 49.64 -103.06
N GLY A 538 -21.60 49.66 -102.03
CA GLY A 538 -23.02 49.18 -102.19
C GLY A 538 -23.90 48.70 -100.99
N GLN A 539 -24.45 49.62 -100.17
CA GLN A 539 -25.89 49.77 -99.74
C GLN A 539 -26.77 48.66 -99.01
N GLU A 540 -27.33 49.03 -97.82
CA GLU A 540 -28.65 48.67 -97.13
C GLU A 540 -29.13 47.19 -96.88
N GLY A 541 -30.03 46.81 -95.93
CA GLY A 541 -30.73 47.46 -94.78
C GLY A 541 -31.89 46.64 -94.10
N ALA A 542 -32.36 47.07 -92.89
CA ALA A 542 -33.71 46.93 -92.25
C ALA A 542 -34.28 45.68 -91.43
N ALA A 543 -34.50 45.90 -90.11
CA ALA A 543 -35.79 45.85 -89.31
C ALA A 543 -36.48 44.60 -88.63
N ALA A 544 -36.97 44.83 -87.38
CA ALA A 544 -38.10 44.25 -86.56
C ALA A 544 -38.07 42.79 -86.00
N GLY A 545 -38.73 42.40 -84.87
CA GLY A 545 -39.45 43.14 -83.78
C GLY A 545 -40.34 42.28 -82.82
N GLN A 546 -40.81 42.86 -81.69
CA GLN A 546 -41.95 42.48 -80.76
C GLN A 546 -41.78 41.65 -79.44
N ALA A 547 -41.87 42.37 -78.30
CA ALA A 547 -42.78 42.23 -77.11
C ALA A 547 -42.83 41.00 -76.14
N ALA A 548 -43.29 41.27 -74.89
CA ALA A 548 -43.34 40.36 -73.71
C ALA A 548 -44.72 40.41 -72.95
N PRO A 549 -44.90 39.67 -71.83
CA PRO A 549 -45.19 40.36 -70.54
C PRO A 549 -44.71 39.69 -69.22
N VAL A 550 -44.34 40.53 -68.23
CA VAL A 550 -44.79 40.65 -66.80
C VAL A 550 -45.23 39.37 -66.03
N VAL A 551 -44.98 39.09 -64.73
CA VAL A 551 -44.64 39.81 -63.46
C VAL A 551 -43.46 39.08 -62.75
N GLU A 552 -42.92 39.35 -61.54
CA GLU A 552 -43.20 40.20 -60.35
C GLU A 552 -41.84 40.63 -59.70
N ASP A 553 -41.82 41.55 -58.72
CA ASP A 553 -40.61 41.99 -57.99
C ASP A 553 -40.91 42.34 -56.52
N TRP A 554 -40.12 41.81 -55.57
CA TRP A 554 -40.09 42.15 -54.13
C TRP A 554 -38.90 41.48 -53.39
N LEU A 555 -37.80 42.21 -53.13
CA LEU A 555 -37.26 42.47 -51.76
C LEU A 555 -35.81 43.02 -51.73
N VAL A 556 -35.69 44.26 -51.24
CA VAL A 556 -34.55 44.90 -50.55
C VAL A 556 -33.37 45.39 -51.40
N GLU A 557 -33.25 46.72 -51.45
CA GLU A 557 -32.10 47.50 -51.92
C GLU A 557 -30.95 47.58 -50.89
N GLU A 558 -29.76 47.96 -51.38
CA GLU A 558 -28.73 48.84 -50.78
C GLU A 558 -27.52 48.77 -51.73
N GLU A 559 -27.53 49.46 -52.88
CA GLU A 559 -27.34 50.91 -53.08
C GLU A 559 -25.90 51.40 -52.83
N GLU A 560 -25.13 51.52 -53.90
CA GLU A 560 -24.50 52.79 -54.35
C GLU A 560 -23.90 52.58 -55.75
N GLU A 561 -24.22 53.45 -56.72
CA GLU A 561 -23.59 53.50 -58.05
C GLU A 561 -22.85 54.85 -58.22
N GLU A 562 -21.98 54.94 -59.23
CA GLU A 562 -21.04 56.04 -59.45
C GLU A 562 -21.71 57.40 -59.72
N ALA A 563 -21.02 58.50 -59.34
CA ALA A 563 -20.88 59.67 -60.21
C ALA A 563 -19.74 60.62 -59.79
N HIS A 564 -19.17 61.30 -60.78
CA HIS A 564 -18.32 62.48 -60.58
C HIS A 564 -19.16 63.71 -60.21
N HIS A 565 -18.68 64.55 -59.28
CA HIS A 565 -18.26 65.91 -59.65
C HIS A 565 -17.39 66.66 -58.63
#